data_AF-A0A7X2ML43-F1
#
_entry.id   AF-A0A7X2ML43-F1
#
_cell.length_a   1.000
_cell.length_b   1.000
_cell.length_c   1.000
_cell.angle_alpha   90.00
_cell.angle_beta   90.00
_cell.angle_gamma   90.00
#
_symmetry.space_group_name_H-M   'P 1'
#
loop_
_entity.id
_entity.type
_entity.pdbx_description
1 polymer ?
#
loop_
_entity_poly.entity_id
_entity_poly.type
_entity_poly.pdbx_seq_one_letter_code
_entity_poly.pdbx_strand_id
1 'polypeptide(L)'
;QRVEVLWATLSYLRPPAFTLEDRQILFRCRARLAHLFRGFDDPCVMVHGNVQLQSMLKDSRSDQLIAMTQPGTILWAPREYDLIHLDTSPAETALLHSYLQRAPVSEGFVWRRWVYQLWDCIEHLVQTGTFNRPRFDHARAQLLPWLG
;
A
#
# COMPACT_ATOMS: atom_id res chain seq x y z
N GLN A 1 -9.94 -2.70 11.51
CA GLN A 1 -10.56 -4.02 11.27
C GLN A 1 -9.70 -4.91 10.35
N ARG A 2 -9.38 -4.51 9.11
CA ARG A 2 -8.58 -5.33 8.15
C ARG A 2 -7.22 -5.80 8.70
N VAL A 3 -6.46 -4.88 9.30
CA VAL A 3 -5.15 -5.19 9.90
C VAL A 3 -5.25 -6.30 10.95
N GLU A 4 -6.28 -6.29 11.79
CA GLU A 4 -6.48 -7.32 12.82
C GLU A 4 -6.78 -8.69 12.20
N VAL A 5 -7.54 -8.73 11.10
CA VAL A 5 -7.81 -9.96 10.35
C VAL A 5 -6.51 -10.51 9.76
N LEU A 6 -5.73 -9.68 9.06
CA LEU A 6 -4.44 -10.10 8.49
C LEU A 6 -3.47 -10.60 9.57
N TRP A 7 -3.40 -9.90 10.71
CA TRP A 7 -2.57 -10.29 11.84
C TRP A 7 -2.98 -11.64 12.45
N ALA A 8 -4.28 -11.87 12.61
CA ALA A 8 -4.81 -13.14 13.09
C ALA A 8 -4.47 -14.28 12.11
N THR A 9 -4.71 -14.08 10.81
CA THR A 9 -4.40 -15.08 9.77
C THR A 9 -2.91 -15.43 9.72
N LEU A 10 -2.04 -14.41 9.81
CA LEU A 10 -0.59 -14.60 9.85
C LEU A 10 -0.11 -15.38 11.09
N SER A 11 -0.93 -15.51 12.12
CA SER A 11 -0.63 -16.33 13.31
C SER A 11 -0.84 -17.83 13.08
N TYR A 12 -1.66 -18.19 12.09
CA TYR A 12 -1.84 -19.57 11.65
C TYR A 12 -0.88 -19.95 10.52
N LEU A 13 -0.44 -18.98 9.73
CA LEU A 13 0.52 -19.20 8.65
C LEU A 13 1.97 -19.22 9.17
N ARG A 14 2.78 -20.13 8.63
CA ARG A 14 4.25 -20.12 8.78
C ARG A 14 4.92 -20.06 7.40
N PRO A 15 4.86 -18.92 6.71
CA PRO A 15 5.51 -18.77 5.41
C PRO A 15 7.03 -18.87 5.59
N PRO A 16 7.74 -19.68 4.81
CA PRO A 16 9.18 -19.90 5.00
C PRO A 16 10.02 -18.62 4.83
N ALA A 17 9.55 -17.66 4.04
CA ALA A 17 10.22 -16.38 3.81
C ALA A 17 9.88 -15.28 4.85
N PHE A 18 8.97 -15.56 5.78
CA PHE A 18 8.49 -14.58 6.77
C PHE A 18 9.19 -14.79 8.12
N THR A 19 10.01 -13.83 8.52
CA THR A 19 10.91 -13.96 9.67
C THR A 19 10.29 -13.43 10.97
N LEU A 20 10.94 -13.72 12.11
CA LEU A 20 10.55 -13.13 13.39
C LEU A 20 10.71 -11.61 13.41
N GLU A 21 11.73 -11.08 12.74
CA GLU A 21 11.97 -9.63 12.61
C GLU A 21 10.82 -8.95 11.85
N ASP A 22 10.37 -9.57 10.75
CA ASP A 22 9.23 -9.09 9.97
C ASP A 22 7.96 -9.02 10.85
N ARG A 23 7.77 -10.03 11.71
CA ARG A 23 6.67 -10.06 12.68
C ARG A 23 6.77 -8.96 13.73
N GLN A 24 7.97 -8.67 14.23
CA GLN A 24 8.19 -7.61 15.22
C GLN A 24 7.86 -6.23 14.64
N ILE A 25 8.22 -5.97 13.38
CA ILE A 25 7.89 -4.72 12.71
C ILE A 25 6.37 -4.56 12.52
N LEU A 26 5.68 -5.61 12.05
CA LEU A 26 4.21 -5.56 11.94
C LEU A 26 3.54 -5.35 13.29
N PHE A 27 4.06 -5.96 14.36
CA PHE A 27 3.56 -5.75 15.71
C PHE A 27 3.69 -4.28 16.14
N ARG A 28 4.88 -3.67 15.96
CA ARG A 28 5.12 -2.25 16.26
C ARG A 28 4.23 -1.34 15.42
N CYS A 29 4.13 -1.61 14.12
CA CYS A 29 3.25 -0.88 13.20
C CYS A 29 1.79 -0.91 13.67
N ARG A 30 1.27 -2.12 13.97
CA ARG A 30 -0.10 -2.32 14.48
C ARG A 30 -0.35 -1.55 15.78
N ALA A 31 0.56 -1.65 16.74
CA ALA A 31 0.46 -0.97 18.03
C ALA A 31 0.48 0.57 17.90
N ARG A 32 1.07 1.10 16.83
CA ARG A 32 1.20 2.55 16.57
C ARG A 32 0.18 3.10 15.57
N LEU A 33 -0.74 2.29 15.05
CA LEU A 33 -1.71 2.74 14.03
C LEU A 33 -2.45 4.01 14.42
N ALA A 34 -3.00 4.07 15.64
CA ALA A 34 -3.73 5.26 16.11
C ALA A 34 -2.86 6.54 16.12
N HIS A 35 -1.55 6.39 16.36
CA HIS A 35 -0.62 7.51 16.31
C HIS A 35 -0.25 7.88 14.87
N LEU A 36 0.05 6.88 14.02
CA LEU A 36 0.40 7.06 12.61
C LEU A 36 -0.75 7.66 11.78
N PHE A 37 -1.99 7.49 12.22
CA PHE A 37 -3.19 8.04 11.58
C PHE A 37 -3.82 9.19 12.38
N ARG A 38 -3.10 9.78 13.34
CA ARG A 38 -3.61 10.93 14.09
C ARG A 38 -3.88 12.10 13.15
N GLY A 39 -5.09 12.68 13.25
CA GLY A 39 -5.50 13.80 12.41
C GLY A 39 -5.78 13.41 10.95
N PHE A 40 -5.90 12.12 10.65
CA PHE A 40 -6.33 11.66 9.34
C PHE A 40 -7.82 11.95 9.13
N ASP A 41 -8.14 12.67 8.05
CA ASP A 41 -9.48 13.15 7.72
C ASP A 41 -9.89 12.90 6.26
N ASP A 42 -9.04 12.23 5.47
CA ASP A 42 -9.33 11.92 4.07
C ASP A 42 -10.49 10.88 4.00
N PRO A 43 -11.52 11.12 3.18
CA PRO A 43 -12.67 10.24 3.12
C PRO A 43 -12.33 8.87 2.51
N CYS A 44 -13.10 7.85 2.88
CA CYS A 44 -13.05 6.56 2.20
C CYS A 44 -13.72 6.67 0.82
N VAL A 45 -12.97 6.31 -0.22
CA VAL A 45 -13.44 6.21 -1.60
C VAL A 45 -13.30 4.76 -2.08
N MET A 46 -13.94 4.44 -3.20
CA MET A 46 -13.70 3.15 -3.85
C MET A 46 -12.31 3.16 -4.46
N VAL A 47 -11.46 2.23 -4.03
CA VAL A 47 -10.09 2.06 -4.54
C VAL A 47 -10.00 0.86 -5.47
N HIS A 48 -9.17 0.95 -6.51
CA HIS A 48 -8.96 -0.11 -7.50
C HIS A 48 -8.12 -1.27 -6.95
N GLY A 49 -7.24 -0.98 -5.98
CA GLY A 49 -6.35 -1.95 -5.32
C GLY A 49 -5.18 -2.42 -6.17
N ASN A 50 -5.00 -1.85 -7.36
CA ASN A 50 -3.88 -2.13 -8.26
C ASN A 50 -3.72 -0.96 -9.25
N VAL A 51 -3.46 0.26 -8.77
CA VAL A 51 -3.27 1.43 -9.65
C VAL A 51 -1.81 1.49 -10.09
N GLN A 52 -1.52 0.90 -11.25
CA GLN A 52 -0.18 0.82 -11.86
C GLN A 52 -0.27 1.10 -13.35
N LEU A 53 0.82 1.50 -14.00
CA LEU A 53 0.79 1.75 -15.44
C LEU A 53 0.39 0.51 -16.25
N GLN A 54 0.79 -0.68 -15.78
CA GLN A 54 0.38 -1.94 -16.41
C GLN A 54 -1.12 -2.24 -16.33
N SER A 55 -1.82 -1.65 -15.35
CA SER A 55 -3.29 -1.75 -15.20
C SER A 55 -4.05 -0.70 -16.02
N MET A 56 -3.36 0.18 -16.75
CA MET A 56 -3.96 1.28 -17.50
C MET A 56 -3.95 0.99 -19.00
N LEU A 57 -5.14 0.88 -19.60
CA LEU A 57 -5.30 0.81 -21.04
C LEU A 57 -5.53 2.21 -21.60
N LYS A 58 -4.68 2.65 -22.53
CA LYS A 58 -4.81 3.94 -23.21
C LYS A 58 -5.00 3.78 -24.71
N ASP A 59 -5.69 4.74 -25.30
CA ASP A 59 -5.72 4.88 -26.75
C ASP A 59 -4.35 5.33 -27.26
N SER A 60 -3.80 4.63 -28.25
CA SER A 60 -2.44 4.89 -28.74
C SER A 60 -2.31 6.17 -29.56
N ARG A 61 -3.43 6.71 -30.08
CA ARG A 61 -3.44 7.92 -30.93
C ARG A 61 -3.74 9.17 -30.11
N SER A 62 -4.73 9.11 -29.23
CA SER A 62 -5.19 10.26 -28.44
C SER A 62 -4.59 10.34 -27.04
N ASP A 63 -3.84 9.30 -26.61
CA ASP A 63 -3.26 9.19 -25.27
C ASP A 63 -4.29 9.25 -24.13
N GLN A 64 -5.57 9.01 -24.43
CA GLN A 64 -6.64 9.01 -23.44
C GLN A 64 -6.71 7.67 -22.73
N LEU A 65 -6.88 7.70 -21.40
CA LEU A 65 -7.17 6.52 -20.61
C LEU A 65 -8.55 5.96 -21.03
N ILE A 66 -8.57 4.72 -21.51
CA ILE A 66 -9.79 4.01 -21.93
C ILE A 66 -10.36 3.23 -20.74
N ALA A 67 -9.51 2.48 -20.04
CA ALA A 67 -9.95 1.58 -18.99
C ALA A 67 -8.84 1.30 -17.97
N MET A 68 -9.26 0.98 -16.74
CA MET A 68 -8.44 0.33 -15.73
C MET A 68 -8.74 -1.18 -15.77
N THR A 69 -7.71 -2.02 -15.72
CA THR A 69 -7.82 -3.48 -15.81
C THR A 69 -7.11 -4.15 -14.63
N GLN A 70 -7.40 -5.43 -14.39
CA GLN A 70 -6.74 -6.22 -13.33
C GLN A 70 -6.86 -5.56 -11.93
N PRO A 71 -8.09 -5.35 -11.43
CA PRO A 71 -8.26 -4.81 -10.09
C PRO A 71 -7.60 -5.72 -9.06
N GLY A 72 -7.02 -5.11 -8.04
CA GLY A 72 -6.63 -5.83 -6.83
C GLY A 72 -7.84 -6.04 -5.93
N THR A 73 -7.63 -6.01 -4.62
CA THR A 73 -8.75 -5.99 -3.68
C THR A 73 -9.46 -4.63 -3.75
N ILE A 74 -10.61 -4.60 -4.42
CA ILE A 74 -11.49 -3.43 -4.41
C ILE A 74 -12.11 -3.27 -3.02
N LEU A 75 -12.01 -2.07 -2.46
CA LEU A 75 -12.48 -1.77 -1.12
C LEU A 75 -12.83 -0.28 -0.97
N TRP A 76 -13.53 0.07 0.11
CA TRP A 76 -13.71 1.45 0.52
C TRP A 76 -12.58 1.83 1.49
N ALA A 77 -11.65 2.67 1.05
CA ALA A 77 -10.48 3.09 1.83
C ALA A 77 -10.05 4.51 1.49
N PRO A 78 -9.14 5.07 2.31
CA PRO A 78 -8.31 6.20 1.87
C PRO A 78 -7.76 5.99 0.47
N ARG A 79 -7.91 7.02 -0.39
CA ARG A 79 -7.29 7.06 -1.72
C ARG A 79 -5.78 6.83 -1.71
N GLU A 80 -5.11 7.15 -0.59
CA GLU A 80 -3.69 6.88 -0.37
C GLU A 80 -3.33 5.41 -0.60
N TYR A 81 -4.28 4.49 -0.40
CA TYR A 81 -4.10 3.06 -0.62
C TYR A 81 -3.79 2.74 -2.09
N ASP A 82 -4.45 3.39 -3.05
CA ASP A 82 -4.14 3.19 -4.47
C ASP A 82 -2.79 3.81 -4.86
N LEU A 83 -2.43 4.93 -4.22
CA LEU A 83 -1.21 5.67 -4.55
C LEU A 83 0.08 4.92 -4.20
N ILE A 84 0.03 3.93 -3.29
CA ILE A 84 1.22 3.16 -2.90
C ILE A 84 1.73 2.24 -4.01
N HIS A 85 0.94 2.02 -5.07
CA HIS A 85 1.32 1.17 -6.18
C HIS A 85 2.08 1.94 -7.27
N LEU A 86 2.07 3.28 -7.23
CA LEU A 86 2.75 4.16 -8.20
C LEU A 86 4.20 4.45 -7.82
N ASP A 87 5.00 3.41 -7.59
CA ASP A 87 6.39 3.55 -7.15
C ASP A 87 7.41 2.62 -7.83
N THR A 88 7.00 1.89 -8.88
CA THR A 88 7.85 0.87 -9.50
C THR A 88 8.70 1.38 -10.67
N SER A 89 8.36 2.55 -11.23
CA SER A 89 9.09 3.16 -12.34
C SER A 89 9.11 4.69 -12.31
N PRO A 90 10.04 5.36 -13.02
CA PRO A 90 10.06 6.82 -13.11
C PRO A 90 8.74 7.41 -13.66
N ALA A 91 8.08 6.70 -14.58
CA ALA A 91 6.81 7.13 -15.16
C ALA A 91 5.66 7.04 -14.13
N GLU A 92 5.63 6.00 -13.30
CA GLU A 92 4.67 5.89 -12.20
C GLU A 92 4.89 6.98 -11.14
N THR A 93 6.15 7.24 -10.79
CA THR A 93 6.49 8.33 -9.87
C THR A 93 6.05 9.68 -10.44
N ALA A 94 6.24 9.93 -11.74
CA ALA A 94 5.74 11.14 -12.39
C ALA A 94 4.21 11.26 -12.39
N LEU A 95 3.50 10.13 -12.52
CA LEU A 95 2.05 10.08 -12.41
C LEU A 95 1.59 10.37 -10.97
N LEU A 96 2.23 9.80 -9.97
CA LEU A 96 1.98 10.10 -8.56
C LEU A 96 2.17 11.61 -8.28
N HIS A 97 3.26 12.20 -8.75
CA HIS A 97 3.48 13.64 -8.62
C HIS A 97 2.38 14.47 -9.30
N SER A 98 1.98 14.09 -10.51
CA SER A 98 0.91 14.77 -11.27
C SER A 98 -0.45 14.67 -10.58
N TYR A 99 -0.72 13.55 -9.90
CA TYR A 99 -1.91 13.36 -9.07
C TYR A 99 -1.87 14.28 -7.85
N LEU A 100 -0.77 14.26 -7.09
CA LEU A 100 -0.61 15.03 -5.85
C LEU A 100 -0.66 16.54 -6.09
N GLN A 101 -0.28 17.03 -7.27
CA GLN A 101 -0.46 18.43 -7.66
C GLN A 101 -1.93 18.85 -7.81
N ARG A 102 -2.82 17.92 -8.18
CA ARG A 102 -4.25 18.18 -8.42
C ARG A 102 -5.11 17.86 -7.21
N ALA A 103 -4.74 16.80 -6.49
CA ALA A 103 -5.48 16.30 -5.35
C ALA A 103 -4.48 15.98 -4.22
N PRO A 104 -3.96 17.00 -3.52
CA PRO A 104 -2.98 16.82 -2.45
C PRO A 104 -3.53 15.92 -1.34
N VAL A 105 -2.67 15.11 -0.74
CA VAL A 105 -2.94 14.34 0.48
C VAL A 105 -2.27 15.03 1.66
N SER A 106 -2.65 14.70 2.89
CA SER A 106 -2.01 15.30 4.06
C SER A 106 -0.56 14.86 4.22
N GLU A 107 0.26 15.68 4.88
CA GLU A 107 1.71 15.46 5.04
C GLU A 107 2.06 14.07 5.57
N GLY A 108 1.19 13.50 6.40
CA GLY A 108 1.38 12.17 6.95
C GLY A 108 1.37 11.02 5.94
N PHE A 109 1.05 11.27 4.68
CA PHE A 109 1.20 10.30 3.62
C PHE A 109 2.65 9.77 3.52
N VAL A 110 3.65 10.61 3.87
CA VAL A 110 5.07 10.23 3.81
C VAL A 110 5.40 8.98 4.64
N TRP A 111 4.68 8.72 5.74
CA TRP A 111 4.83 7.50 6.53
C TRP A 111 3.67 6.52 6.32
N ARG A 112 2.44 6.99 6.12
CA ARG A 112 1.28 6.11 5.93
C ARG A 112 1.40 5.24 4.69
N ARG A 113 2.03 5.73 3.61
CA ARG A 113 2.30 4.90 2.42
C ARG A 113 3.04 3.61 2.75
N TRP A 114 3.99 3.67 3.69
CA TRP A 114 4.76 2.50 4.11
C TRP A 114 3.97 1.59 5.03
N VAL A 115 3.04 2.14 5.82
CA VAL A 115 2.07 1.33 6.56
C VAL A 115 1.22 0.52 5.60
N TYR A 116 0.59 1.16 4.61
CA TYR A 116 -0.24 0.43 3.65
C TYR A 116 0.57 -0.60 2.88
N GLN A 117 1.77 -0.26 2.41
CA GLN A 117 2.62 -1.18 1.64
C GLN A 117 3.07 -2.41 2.43
N LEU A 118 3.37 -2.26 3.73
CA LEU A 118 3.67 -3.40 4.59
C LEU A 118 2.46 -4.35 4.68
N TRP A 119 1.27 -3.81 4.96
CA TRP A 119 0.07 -4.63 5.09
C TRP A 119 -0.41 -5.21 3.75
N ASP A 120 -0.20 -4.50 2.63
CA ASP A 120 -0.43 -4.98 1.26
C ASP A 120 0.47 -6.18 0.93
N CYS A 121 1.76 -6.13 1.29
CA CYS A 121 2.66 -7.28 1.12
C CYS A 121 2.21 -8.51 1.93
N ILE A 122 1.64 -8.30 3.13
CA ILE A 122 1.11 -9.38 3.97
C ILE A 122 -0.21 -9.91 3.44
N GLU A 123 -1.08 -9.04 2.95
CA GLU A 123 -2.30 -9.44 2.26
C GLU A 123 -1.98 -10.31 1.05
N HIS A 124 -1.06 -9.86 0.19
CA HIS A 124 -0.62 -10.62 -0.98
C HIS A 124 -0.08 -11.99 -0.56
N LEU A 125 0.80 -12.04 0.44
CA LEU A 125 1.31 -13.30 1.00
C LEU A 125 0.21 -14.23 1.50
N VAL A 126 -0.80 -13.70 2.20
CA VAL A 126 -1.94 -14.49 2.69
C VAL A 126 -2.79 -15.04 1.53
N GLN A 127 -2.98 -14.26 0.47
CA GLN A 127 -3.85 -14.61 -0.66
C GLN A 127 -3.18 -15.55 -1.66
N THR A 128 -1.90 -15.34 -1.97
CA THR A 128 -1.21 -16.03 -3.07
C THR A 128 -0.11 -16.99 -2.58
N GLY A 129 0.29 -16.88 -1.31
CA GLY A 129 1.47 -17.59 -0.78
C GLY A 129 2.81 -16.98 -1.19
N THR A 130 2.82 -15.92 -2.02
CA THR A 130 4.06 -15.28 -2.49
C THR A 130 4.40 -14.05 -1.66
N PHE A 131 5.65 -13.94 -1.22
CA PHE A 131 6.11 -12.81 -0.41
C PHE A 131 7.03 -11.89 -1.23
N ASN A 132 6.60 -10.65 -1.48
CA ASN A 132 7.43 -9.65 -2.15
C ASN A 132 8.44 -9.05 -1.16
N ARG A 133 9.53 -9.80 -0.93
CA ARG A 133 10.58 -9.44 0.03
C ARG A 133 11.19 -8.04 -0.22
N PRO A 134 11.58 -7.65 -1.45
CA PRO A 134 12.14 -6.32 -1.69
C PRO A 134 11.17 -5.18 -1.33
N ARG A 135 9.88 -5.31 -1.71
CA ARG A 135 8.85 -4.31 -1.43
C ARG A 135 8.59 -4.17 0.07
N PHE A 136 8.59 -5.30 0.80
CA PHE A 136 8.43 -5.33 2.25
C PHE A 136 9.63 -4.71 2.97
N ASP A 137 10.86 -5.09 2.61
CA ASP A 137 12.09 -4.58 3.24
C ASP A 137 12.24 -3.07 3.04
N HIS A 138 11.89 -2.55 1.86
CA HIS A 138 11.87 -1.12 1.60
C HIS A 138 10.88 -0.39 2.50
N ALA A 139 9.61 -0.84 2.55
CA ALA A 139 8.59 -0.22 3.39
C ALA A 139 8.96 -0.30 4.89
N ARG A 140 9.55 -1.42 5.32
CA ARG A 140 10.09 -1.60 6.67
C ARG A 140 11.15 -0.55 7.00
N ALA A 141 12.14 -0.37 6.13
CA ALA A 141 13.21 0.59 6.34
C ALA A 141 12.69 2.04 6.40
N GLN A 142 11.76 2.40 5.51
CA GLN A 142 11.20 3.75 5.45
C GLN A 142 10.22 4.05 6.60
N LEU A 143 9.52 3.04 7.12
CA LEU A 143 8.61 3.21 8.25
C LEU A 143 9.33 3.30 9.59
N LEU A 144 10.51 2.69 9.72
CA LEU A 144 11.23 2.55 11.00
C LEU A 144 11.39 3.86 11.79
N PRO A 145 11.74 5.02 11.19
CA PRO A 145 11.87 6.30 11.91
C PRO A 145 10.56 6.79 12.56
N TRP A 146 9.41 6.30 12.12
CA TRP A 146 8.08 6.74 12.57
C TRP A 146 7.48 5.83 13.64
N LEU A 147 8.13 4.70 13.95
CA LEU A 147 7.61 3.70 14.90
C LEU A 147 8.01 3.95 16.35
N GLY A 148 8.83 4.97 16.63
CA GLY A 148 9.40 5.23 17.96
C GLY A 148 10.59 4.33 18.21
#